data_AF-A0A0A9FCE3-F1
#
_entry.id   AF-A0A0A9FCE3-F1
#
_cell.length_a   1.000
_cell.length_b   1.000
_cell.length_c   1.000
_cell.angle_alpha   90.00
_cell.angle_beta   90.00
_cell.angle_gamma   90.00
#
_symmetry.space_group_name_H-M   'P 1'
#
loop_
_entity.id
_entity.type
_entity.pdbx_description
1 polymer ?
#
loop_
_entity_poly.entity_id
_entity_poly.type
_entity_poly.pdbx_seq_one_letter_code
_entity_poly.pdbx_strand_id
1 'polypeptide(L)'
;MTRRMILSKEEMEEVVMKRCWLARYWGLAVQYGIYPDISMSKHEYWSSLAPLPFEYVTSAGQRAKNGSDNSGSNGSEDVDKLVHDLTVTAGEGNVETMLSVDKGLQELAFLKVEDAVLFALAQHRRSNVSEPVDPGLLPDIKSSGDEKFTEAFDLRKEEEEDVLFKQAWLIYFWRRAKNHNVEEDIAEERLQMWIDRHGQQPTSHDAVDVEQGLHELRKLGIEQLLWELSRHKVNIAKDEEVNIAKGDLSDGEDLT
;
A
#
# COMPACT_ATOMS: atom_id res chain seq x y z
N MET A 1 34.81 4.22 -6.82
CA MET A 1 33.79 3.16 -6.91
C MET A 1 32.62 3.55 -6.02
N THR A 2 31.48 3.91 -6.60
CA THR A 2 30.23 4.12 -5.86
C THR A 2 29.70 2.76 -5.44
N ARG A 3 29.70 2.48 -4.13
CA ARG A 3 29.18 1.23 -3.57
C ARG A 3 27.67 1.18 -3.89
N ARG A 4 27.23 0.21 -4.70
CA ARG A 4 25.79 -0.05 -4.92
C ARG A 4 25.16 -0.31 -3.55
N MET A 5 24.18 0.52 -3.19
CA MET A 5 23.45 0.39 -1.94
C MET A 5 22.35 -0.66 -2.13
N ILE A 6 22.34 -1.66 -1.27
CA ILE A 6 21.44 -2.82 -1.31
C ILE A 6 20.29 -2.56 -0.32
N LEU A 7 19.07 -2.89 -0.75
CA LEU A 7 17.86 -2.77 0.06
C LEU A 7 17.74 -3.95 1.04
N SER A 8 17.20 -3.69 2.23
CA SER A 8 16.77 -4.73 3.15
C SER A 8 15.55 -5.49 2.59
N LYS A 9 15.25 -6.66 3.18
CA LYS A 9 14.06 -7.45 2.82
C LYS A 9 12.76 -6.64 2.95
N GLU A 10 12.67 -5.80 3.97
CA GLU A 10 11.50 -4.98 4.23
C GLU A 10 11.42 -3.78 3.28
N GLU A 11 12.56 -3.12 3.00
CA GLU A 11 12.63 -2.09 1.95
C GLU A 11 12.23 -2.67 0.57
N MET A 12 12.59 -3.92 0.30
CA MET A 12 12.20 -4.61 -0.92
C MET A 12 10.70 -4.88 -0.99
N GLU A 13 10.11 -5.36 0.11
CA GLU A 13 8.67 -5.60 0.19
C GLU A 13 7.89 -4.29 -0.06
N GLU A 14 8.35 -3.17 0.51
CA GLU A 14 7.79 -1.85 0.26
C GLU A 14 7.88 -1.45 -1.23
N VAL A 15 9.02 -1.69 -1.89
CA VAL A 15 9.17 -1.43 -3.34
C VAL A 15 8.13 -2.20 -4.14
N VAL A 16 7.90 -3.47 -3.81
CA VAL A 16 6.90 -4.31 -4.50
C VAL A 16 5.48 -3.81 -4.21
N MET A 17 5.16 -3.47 -2.95
CA MET A 17 3.89 -2.86 -2.57
C MET A 17 3.60 -1.60 -3.42
N LYS A 18 4.56 -0.69 -3.51
CA LYS A 18 4.44 0.56 -4.29
C LYS A 18 4.29 0.31 -5.79
N ARG A 19 4.96 -0.71 -6.35
CA ARG A 19 4.74 -1.13 -7.75
C ARG A 19 3.33 -1.68 -7.97
N CYS A 20 2.80 -2.46 -7.02
CA CYS A 20 1.40 -2.92 -7.06
C CYS A 20 0.43 -1.74 -7.07
N TRP A 21 0.67 -0.72 -6.24
CA TRP A 21 -0.11 0.51 -6.23
C TRP A 21 -0.12 1.16 -7.62
N LEU A 22 1.06 1.40 -8.18
CA LEU A 22 1.21 1.99 -9.52
C LEU A 22 0.50 1.16 -10.59
N ALA A 23 0.72 -0.16 -10.63
CA ALA A 23 0.11 -1.07 -11.59
C ALA A 23 -1.43 -1.04 -11.51
N ARG A 24 -1.98 -1.08 -10.28
CA ARG A 24 -3.44 -1.06 -10.05
C ARG A 24 -4.05 0.26 -10.50
N TYR A 25 -3.54 1.41 -10.06
CA TYR A 25 -4.17 2.70 -10.39
C TYR A 25 -4.01 3.07 -11.85
N TRP A 26 -2.89 2.75 -12.49
CA TRP A 26 -2.79 2.90 -13.94
C TRP A 26 -3.71 1.95 -14.68
N GLY A 27 -3.93 0.73 -14.18
CA GLY A 27 -4.91 -0.21 -14.75
C GLY A 27 -6.35 0.29 -14.65
N LEU A 28 -6.74 0.81 -13.49
CA LEU A 28 -8.04 1.48 -13.31
C LEU A 28 -8.15 2.71 -14.22
N ALA A 29 -7.07 3.47 -14.40
CA ALA A 29 -7.05 4.60 -15.31
C ALA A 29 -7.30 4.17 -16.78
N VAL A 30 -6.73 3.03 -17.22
CA VAL A 30 -7.06 2.46 -18.54
C VAL A 30 -8.56 2.12 -18.62
N GLN A 31 -9.07 1.40 -17.62
CA GLN A 31 -10.46 0.94 -17.59
C GLN A 31 -11.46 2.08 -17.67
N TYR A 32 -11.18 3.18 -16.98
CA TYR A 32 -12.06 4.35 -16.90
C TYR A 32 -11.74 5.45 -17.93
N GLY A 33 -10.79 5.21 -18.85
CA GLY A 33 -10.41 6.18 -19.88
C GLY A 33 -9.75 7.44 -19.32
N ILE A 34 -9.11 7.34 -18.17
CA ILE A 34 -8.35 8.43 -17.52
C ILE A 34 -6.96 8.48 -18.18
N TYR A 35 -6.58 9.65 -18.69
CA TYR A 35 -5.32 9.88 -19.42
C TYR A 35 -5.04 8.81 -20.50
N PRO A 36 -5.93 8.64 -21.50
CA PRO A 36 -5.87 7.52 -22.45
C PRO A 36 -4.57 7.48 -23.28
N ASP A 37 -3.91 8.62 -23.46
CA ASP A 37 -2.66 8.72 -24.21
C ASP A 37 -1.47 8.07 -23.49
N ILE A 38 -1.52 7.92 -22.16
CA ILE A 38 -0.40 7.41 -21.36
C ILE A 38 -0.76 6.21 -20.48
N SER A 39 -2.01 6.06 -20.05
CA SER A 39 -2.40 5.08 -19.02
C SER A 39 -2.08 3.65 -19.41
N MET A 40 -2.26 3.28 -20.68
CA MET A 40 -1.91 1.95 -21.19
C MET A 40 -0.42 1.65 -21.03
N SER A 41 0.45 2.52 -21.55
CA SER A 41 1.90 2.34 -21.47
C SER A 41 2.42 2.31 -20.02
N LYS A 42 1.83 3.12 -19.14
CA LYS A 42 2.16 3.14 -17.70
C LYS A 42 1.70 1.87 -17.01
N HIS A 43 0.48 1.43 -17.28
CA HIS A 43 -0.06 0.19 -16.73
C HIS A 43 0.80 -1.01 -17.14
N GLU A 44 1.14 -1.14 -18.42
CA GLU A 44 2.01 -2.22 -18.93
C GLU A 44 3.38 -2.22 -18.25
N TYR A 45 4.02 -1.05 -18.15
CA TYR A 45 5.32 -0.92 -17.50
C TYR A 45 5.27 -1.34 -16.03
N TRP A 46 4.36 -0.77 -15.24
CA TRP A 46 4.29 -1.08 -13.80
C TRP A 46 3.81 -2.50 -13.53
N SER A 47 2.89 -3.03 -14.34
CA SER A 47 2.43 -4.42 -14.23
C SER A 47 3.51 -5.43 -14.60
N SER A 48 4.47 -5.08 -15.46
CA SER A 48 5.63 -5.93 -15.73
C SER A 48 6.58 -6.07 -14.54
N LEU A 49 6.49 -5.14 -13.57
CA LEU A 49 7.35 -5.09 -12.38
C LEU A 49 6.61 -5.47 -11.09
N ALA A 50 5.28 -5.59 -11.15
CA ALA A 50 4.42 -5.88 -10.04
C ALA A 50 3.89 -7.32 -10.14
N PRO A 51 3.78 -8.06 -9.02
CA PRO A 51 2.99 -9.28 -8.97
C PRO A 51 1.50 -8.91 -9.12
N LEU A 52 0.61 -9.91 -9.00
CA LEU A 52 -0.83 -9.69 -8.92
C LEU A 52 -1.13 -8.60 -7.86
N PRO A 53 -1.48 -7.35 -8.27
CA PRO A 53 -1.36 -6.22 -7.38
C PRO A 53 -2.27 -6.31 -6.17
N PHE A 54 -3.53 -6.69 -6.40
CA PHE A 54 -4.54 -6.79 -5.36
C PHE A 54 -4.19 -7.86 -4.33
N GLU A 55 -3.83 -9.05 -4.81
CA GLU A 55 -3.52 -10.25 -4.05
C GLU A 55 -2.26 -10.05 -3.20
N TYR A 56 -1.23 -9.41 -3.78
CA TYR A 56 0.00 -9.13 -3.05
C TYR A 56 -0.24 -8.17 -1.89
N VAL A 57 -0.88 -7.03 -2.15
CA VAL A 57 -1.10 -5.98 -1.14
C VAL A 57 -2.06 -6.47 -0.05
N THR A 58 -3.16 -7.14 -0.42
CA THR A 58 -4.08 -7.74 0.56
C THR A 58 -3.41 -8.83 1.39
N SER A 59 -2.56 -9.68 0.79
CA SER A 59 -1.78 -10.67 1.52
C SER A 59 -0.79 -10.02 2.48
N ALA A 60 -0.11 -8.94 2.07
CA ALA A 60 0.81 -8.19 2.93
C ALA A 60 0.06 -7.56 4.12
N GLY A 61 -1.10 -6.94 3.87
CA GLY A 61 -1.99 -6.43 4.91
C GLY A 61 -2.48 -7.52 5.87
N GLN A 62 -2.83 -8.71 5.36
CA GLN A 62 -3.26 -9.84 6.18
C GLN A 62 -2.13 -10.39 7.06
N ARG A 63 -0.89 -10.46 6.55
CA ARG A 63 0.29 -10.82 7.36
C ARG A 63 0.55 -9.78 8.43
N ALA A 64 0.53 -8.50 8.05
CA ALA A 64 0.65 -7.40 8.97
C ALA A 64 -0.47 -7.44 10.02
N LYS A 65 -1.71 -7.81 9.68
CA LYS A 65 -2.81 -7.99 10.65
C LYS A 65 -2.52 -9.09 11.67
N ASN A 66 -2.02 -10.24 11.23
CA ASN A 66 -1.80 -11.41 12.09
C ASN A 66 -0.62 -11.26 13.07
N GLY A 67 0.23 -10.24 12.89
CA GLY A 67 1.40 -9.99 13.74
C GLY A 67 2.53 -10.99 13.52
N SER A 68 3.66 -10.76 14.19
CA SER A 68 4.87 -11.58 14.09
C SER A 68 4.81 -12.87 14.93
N ASP A 69 3.69 -13.12 15.63
CA ASP A 69 3.56 -14.18 16.65
C ASP A 69 3.21 -15.58 16.10
N ASN A 70 3.14 -15.74 14.78
CA ASN A 70 2.97 -17.07 14.18
C ASN A 70 4.27 -17.56 13.54
N SER A 71 5.33 -17.65 14.35
CA SER A 71 6.65 -18.19 13.98
C SER A 71 6.65 -19.72 13.78
N GLY A 72 5.55 -20.28 13.26
CA GLY A 72 5.36 -21.72 13.05
C GLY A 72 4.44 -22.08 11.89
N SER A 73 4.19 -21.17 10.94
CA SER A 73 3.35 -21.46 9.77
C SER A 73 4.11 -21.18 8.47
N ASN A 74 4.08 -22.13 7.55
CA ASN A 74 4.73 -22.16 6.22
C ASN A 74 4.51 -20.91 5.33
N GLY A 75 3.72 -19.92 5.75
CA GLY A 75 3.48 -18.68 5.01
C GLY A 75 4.67 -17.71 4.92
N SER A 76 5.68 -17.83 5.78
CA SER A 76 6.91 -17.02 5.65
C SER A 76 7.80 -17.49 4.50
N GLU A 77 7.79 -18.80 4.17
CA GLU A 77 8.62 -19.35 3.10
C GLU A 77 8.08 -19.01 1.71
N ASP A 78 6.74 -18.94 1.57
CA ASP A 78 6.09 -18.57 0.31
C ASP A 78 6.27 -17.08 -0.04
N VAL A 79 6.28 -16.19 0.96
CA VAL A 79 6.60 -14.77 0.77
C VAL A 79 8.07 -14.59 0.45
N ASP A 80 8.94 -15.36 1.10
CA ASP A 80 10.38 -15.28 0.84
C ASP A 80 10.69 -15.80 -0.56
N LYS A 81 10.01 -16.86 -1.02
CA LYS A 81 10.03 -17.26 -2.43
C LYS A 81 9.45 -16.23 -3.36
N LEU A 82 8.30 -15.62 -3.04
CA LEU A 82 7.66 -14.65 -3.93
C LEU A 82 8.48 -13.36 -4.04
N VAL A 83 8.96 -12.82 -2.91
CA VAL A 83 9.88 -11.68 -2.86
C VAL A 83 11.21 -12.04 -3.54
N HIS A 84 11.75 -13.24 -3.33
CA HIS A 84 12.96 -13.71 -4.02
C HIS A 84 12.74 -13.82 -5.54
N ASP A 85 11.66 -14.45 -6.00
CA ASP A 85 11.34 -14.59 -7.43
C ASP A 85 11.09 -13.22 -8.09
N LEU A 86 10.51 -12.26 -7.36
CA LEU A 86 10.34 -10.89 -7.83
C LEU A 86 11.60 -10.03 -7.78
N THR A 87 12.48 -10.21 -6.79
CA THR A 87 13.81 -9.57 -6.79
C THR A 87 14.68 -10.08 -7.94
N VAL A 88 14.49 -11.34 -8.36
CA VAL A 88 15.14 -11.94 -9.52
C VAL A 88 14.52 -11.47 -10.84
N THR A 89 13.19 -11.38 -10.94
CA THR A 89 12.51 -11.00 -12.20
C THR A 89 12.46 -9.48 -12.44
N ALA A 90 12.49 -8.65 -11.39
CA ALA A 90 12.29 -7.20 -11.51
C ALA A 90 13.57 -6.35 -11.49
N GLY A 91 14.75 -6.97 -11.64
CA GLY A 91 16.01 -6.30 -11.93
C GLY A 91 16.51 -5.34 -10.84
N GLU A 92 17.37 -5.87 -9.96
CA GLU A 92 18.22 -5.20 -8.96
C GLU A 92 17.51 -4.67 -7.69
N GLY A 93 17.73 -5.37 -6.57
CA GLY A 93 17.41 -4.92 -5.21
C GLY A 93 18.27 -3.76 -4.70
N ASN A 94 18.48 -2.76 -5.53
CA ASN A 94 19.31 -1.60 -5.29
C ASN A 94 18.46 -0.34 -5.04
N VAL A 95 19.08 0.77 -4.67
CA VAL A 95 18.36 2.04 -4.42
C VAL A 95 17.77 2.68 -5.70
N GLU A 96 18.30 2.36 -6.87
CA GLU A 96 17.79 2.92 -8.14
C GLU A 96 16.37 2.43 -8.43
N THR A 97 16.02 1.21 -8.00
CA THR A 97 14.64 0.69 -8.12
C THR A 97 13.68 1.35 -7.14
N MET A 98 14.13 1.74 -5.95
CA MET A 98 13.34 2.57 -5.04
C MET A 98 13.07 3.95 -5.65
N LEU A 99 14.11 4.62 -6.17
CA LEU A 99 13.99 5.94 -6.78
C LEU A 99 13.08 5.96 -8.01
N SER A 100 13.09 4.90 -8.83
CA SER A 100 12.19 4.82 -9.98
C SER A 100 10.73 4.69 -9.56
N VAL A 101 10.47 3.89 -8.51
CA VAL A 101 9.14 3.73 -7.92
C VAL A 101 8.64 5.02 -7.29
N ASP A 102 9.48 5.73 -6.52
CA ASP A 102 9.10 7.02 -5.92
C ASP A 102 8.78 8.07 -6.98
N LYS A 103 9.55 8.12 -8.08
CA LYS A 103 9.23 8.97 -9.24
C LYS A 103 7.88 8.59 -9.87
N GLY A 104 7.60 7.29 -9.98
CA GLY A 104 6.31 6.79 -10.47
C GLY A 104 5.15 7.24 -9.61
N LEU A 105 5.27 7.13 -8.29
CA LEU A 105 4.25 7.59 -7.33
C LEU A 105 4.08 9.11 -7.37
N GLN A 106 5.18 9.85 -7.48
CA GLN A 106 5.14 11.30 -7.62
C GLN A 106 4.41 11.72 -8.90
N GLU A 107 4.64 11.02 -10.03
CA GLU A 107 3.93 11.26 -11.28
C GLU A 107 2.44 10.95 -11.15
N LEU A 108 2.09 9.80 -10.55
CA LEU A 108 0.71 9.39 -10.27
C LEU A 108 -0.04 10.46 -9.47
N ALA A 109 0.59 10.98 -8.41
CA ALA A 109 0.07 12.03 -7.54
C ALA A 109 -0.01 13.39 -8.25
N PHE A 110 1.02 13.77 -9.02
CA PHE A 110 1.04 15.02 -9.78
C PHE A 110 -0.11 15.07 -10.80
N LEU A 111 -0.38 13.95 -11.48
CA LEU A 111 -1.47 13.81 -12.43
C LEU A 111 -2.83 13.57 -11.75
N LYS A 112 -2.86 13.40 -10.42
CA LYS A 112 -4.07 13.12 -9.64
C LYS A 112 -4.86 11.91 -10.16
N VAL A 113 -4.14 10.87 -10.57
CA VAL A 113 -4.77 9.66 -11.13
C VAL A 113 -5.67 9.00 -10.09
N GLU A 114 -5.25 8.96 -8.83
CA GLU A 114 -6.02 8.39 -7.73
C GLU A 114 -7.35 9.14 -7.52
N ASP A 115 -7.32 10.48 -7.50
CA ASP A 115 -8.53 11.32 -7.36
C ASP A 115 -9.49 11.10 -8.54
N ALA A 116 -8.96 11.00 -9.76
CA ALA A 116 -9.75 10.76 -10.96
C ALA A 116 -10.39 9.36 -10.96
N VAL A 117 -9.65 8.34 -10.50
CA VAL A 117 -10.16 6.97 -10.33
C VAL A 117 -11.24 6.93 -9.25
N LEU A 118 -11.02 7.55 -8.09
CA LEU A 118 -12.01 7.66 -7.01
C LEU A 118 -13.31 8.30 -7.52
N PHE A 119 -13.20 9.38 -8.29
CA PHE A 119 -14.34 10.04 -8.90
C PHE A 119 -15.06 9.13 -9.92
N ALA A 120 -14.33 8.41 -10.77
CA ALA A 120 -14.90 7.48 -11.74
C ALA A 120 -15.64 6.31 -11.07
N LEU A 121 -15.07 5.71 -10.03
CA LEU A 121 -15.71 4.67 -9.20
C LEU A 121 -17.04 5.18 -8.62
N ALA A 122 -17.04 6.41 -8.09
CA ALA A 122 -18.24 7.03 -7.54
C ALA A 122 -19.31 7.39 -8.60
N GLN A 123 -18.90 7.79 -9.81
CA GLN A 123 -19.82 8.06 -10.91
C GLN A 123 -20.46 6.80 -11.47
N HIS A 124 -19.69 5.72 -11.59
CA HIS A 124 -20.22 4.44 -12.03
C HIS A 124 -21.28 3.93 -11.06
N ARG A 125 -21.11 4.13 -9.74
CA ARG A 125 -22.17 3.85 -8.76
C ARG A 125 -23.49 4.56 -9.07
N ARG A 126 -23.46 5.83 -9.48
CA ARG A 126 -24.67 6.66 -9.75
C ARG A 126 -25.34 6.38 -11.08
N SER A 127 -24.58 6.05 -12.12
CA SER A 127 -25.09 5.92 -13.49
C SER A 127 -26.04 4.72 -13.70
N ASN A 128 -26.02 3.72 -12.81
CA ASN A 128 -26.96 2.59 -12.88
C ASN A 128 -28.17 2.73 -11.93
N VAL A 129 -28.23 3.76 -11.08
CA VAL A 129 -29.46 4.08 -10.31
C VAL A 129 -30.50 4.75 -11.21
N SER A 130 -30.08 5.18 -12.41
CA SER A 130 -30.92 5.77 -13.45
C SER A 130 -31.20 4.77 -14.59
N GLU A 131 -31.58 3.54 -14.24
CA GLU A 131 -32.42 2.77 -15.17
C GLU A 131 -33.77 3.49 -15.31
N PRO A 132 -34.30 3.66 -16.54
CA PRO A 132 -35.52 4.42 -16.74
C PRO A 132 -36.68 3.67 -16.08
N VAL A 133 -37.25 4.25 -15.02
CA VAL A 133 -38.59 3.88 -14.56
C VAL A 133 -39.52 4.10 -15.75
N ASP A 134 -40.07 3.01 -16.27
CA ASP A 134 -41.05 3.01 -17.34
C ASP A 134 -42.22 3.94 -16.94
N PRO A 135 -42.58 4.99 -17.72
CA PRO A 135 -43.62 5.96 -17.35
C PRO A 135 -45.05 5.38 -17.20
N GLY A 136 -45.21 4.06 -17.30
CA GLY A 136 -46.50 3.36 -17.34
C GLY A 136 -47.00 2.73 -16.04
N LEU A 137 -46.24 2.75 -14.94
CA LEU A 137 -46.66 2.14 -13.66
C LEU A 137 -46.59 3.15 -12.52
N LEU A 138 -47.68 3.91 -12.34
CA LEU A 138 -47.97 4.62 -11.10
C LEU A 138 -48.63 3.65 -10.11
N PRO A 139 -48.05 3.37 -8.93
CA PRO A 139 -48.83 3.10 -7.74
C PRO A 139 -49.01 4.40 -6.94
N ASP A 140 -50.24 4.68 -6.54
CA ASP A 140 -50.62 5.81 -5.69
C ASP A 140 -49.73 5.95 -4.43
N ILE A 141 -48.84 6.94 -4.42
CA ILE A 141 -48.08 7.30 -3.21
C ILE A 141 -48.92 8.28 -2.39
N LYS A 142 -49.66 7.72 -1.43
CA LYS A 142 -50.02 8.45 -0.21
C LYS A 142 -48.86 8.31 0.78
N SER A 143 -48.27 9.46 1.12
CA SER A 143 -47.78 9.81 2.46
C SER A 143 -47.11 8.71 3.29
N SER A 144 -45.78 8.77 3.38
CA SER A 144 -45.12 8.79 4.69
C SER A 144 -43.78 9.49 4.55
N GLY A 145 -43.68 10.71 5.08
CA GLY A 145 -42.40 11.33 5.33
C GLY A 145 -41.72 10.54 6.44
N ASP A 146 -40.58 9.94 6.13
CA ASP A 146 -39.60 9.58 7.14
C ASP A 146 -38.21 9.94 6.60
N GLU A 147 -37.67 10.99 7.21
CA GLU A 147 -36.31 11.47 7.08
C GLU A 147 -35.36 10.40 7.64
N LYS A 148 -34.74 9.60 6.77
CA LYS A 148 -33.57 8.75 7.12
C LYS A 148 -32.75 8.33 5.89
N PHE A 149 -32.33 9.29 5.07
CA PHE A 149 -31.31 9.04 4.04
C PHE A 149 -29.89 9.10 4.64
N THR A 150 -29.58 8.14 5.50
CA THR A 150 -28.19 7.71 5.77
C THR A 150 -28.18 6.19 5.66
N GLU A 151 -28.55 5.71 4.47
CA GLU A 151 -28.45 4.31 4.10
C GLU A 151 -27.06 4.13 3.48
N ALA A 152 -26.20 3.37 4.16
CA ALA A 152 -24.92 2.97 3.61
C ALA A 152 -25.21 2.19 2.31
N PHE A 153 -24.92 2.78 1.16
CA PHE A 153 -25.13 2.11 -0.12
C PHE A 153 -24.13 0.96 -0.27
N ASP A 154 -24.60 -0.16 -0.82
CA ASP A 154 -23.74 -1.28 -1.20
C ASP A 154 -22.70 -0.82 -2.24
N LEU A 155 -21.43 -1.11 -1.96
CA LEU A 155 -20.34 -0.79 -2.87
C LEU A 155 -20.35 -1.72 -4.08
N ARG A 156 -19.92 -1.22 -5.23
CA ARG A 156 -19.62 -2.12 -6.36
C ARG A 156 -18.38 -2.92 -6.04
N LYS A 157 -18.27 -4.11 -6.65
CA LYS A 157 -17.10 -4.98 -6.50
C LYS A 157 -15.75 -4.25 -6.68
N GLU A 158 -15.64 -3.37 -7.66
CA GLU A 158 -14.39 -2.63 -7.90
C GLU A 158 -14.09 -1.58 -6.82
N GLU A 159 -15.14 -0.94 -6.29
CA GLU A 159 -15.03 0.01 -5.18
C GLU A 159 -14.73 -0.73 -3.88
N GLU A 160 -15.36 -1.89 -3.65
CA GLU A 160 -15.06 -2.80 -2.54
C GLU A 160 -13.60 -3.27 -2.57
N GLU A 161 -13.13 -3.74 -3.72
CA GLU A 161 -11.72 -4.13 -3.90
C GLU A 161 -10.77 -2.95 -3.66
N ASP A 162 -11.14 -1.74 -4.09
CA ASP A 162 -10.34 -0.55 -3.83
C ASP A 162 -10.26 -0.21 -2.33
N VAL A 163 -11.37 -0.32 -1.60
CA VAL A 163 -11.38 -0.15 -0.14
C VAL A 163 -10.50 -1.21 0.54
N LEU A 164 -10.65 -2.49 0.19
CA LEU A 164 -9.85 -3.58 0.77
C LEU A 164 -8.36 -3.40 0.49
N PHE A 165 -8.01 -2.98 -0.74
CA PHE A 165 -6.64 -2.69 -1.14
C PHE A 165 -6.02 -1.59 -0.28
N LYS A 166 -6.75 -0.50 -0.05
CA LYS A 166 -6.32 0.63 0.79
C LYS A 166 -6.27 0.29 2.27
N GLN A 167 -7.23 -0.48 2.79
CA GLN A 167 -7.19 -0.99 4.16
C GLN A 167 -5.94 -1.84 4.40
N ALA A 168 -5.62 -2.75 3.47
CA ALA A 168 -4.44 -3.59 3.55
C ALA A 168 -3.13 -2.76 3.55
N TRP A 169 -3.07 -1.71 2.72
CA TRP A 169 -1.97 -0.74 2.73
C TRP A 169 -1.81 -0.07 4.09
N LEU A 170 -2.91 0.44 4.66
CA LEU A 170 -2.91 1.12 5.95
C LEU A 170 -2.45 0.18 7.08
N ILE A 171 -2.96 -1.04 7.13
CA ILE A 171 -2.55 -2.05 8.12
C ILE A 171 -1.06 -2.35 7.99
N TYR A 172 -0.55 -2.50 6.77
CA TYR A 172 0.86 -2.78 6.52
C TYR A 172 1.76 -1.68 7.08
N PHE A 173 1.52 -0.42 6.69
CA PHE A 173 2.37 0.69 7.11
C PHE A 173 2.23 1.05 8.60
N TRP A 174 1.03 0.98 9.17
CA TRP A 174 0.85 1.20 10.61
C TRP A 174 1.50 0.09 11.45
N ARG A 175 1.44 -1.17 11.00
CA ARG A 175 2.17 -2.26 11.65
C ARG A 175 3.67 -2.01 11.61
N ARG A 176 4.18 -1.55 10.47
CA ARG A 176 5.59 -1.25 10.30
C ARG A 176 6.04 -0.06 11.16
N ALA A 177 5.22 0.99 11.23
CA ALA A 177 5.43 2.13 12.12
C ALA A 177 5.53 1.68 13.59
N LYS A 178 4.57 0.86 14.04
CA LYS A 178 4.60 0.23 15.37
C LYS A 178 5.89 -0.56 15.61
N ASN A 179 6.28 -1.45 14.70
CA ASN A 179 7.46 -2.31 14.85
C ASN A 179 8.79 -1.53 14.92
N HIS A 180 8.81 -0.28 14.44
CA HIS A 180 9.98 0.57 14.43
C HIS A 180 9.87 1.80 15.33
N ASN A 181 8.83 1.86 16.18
CA ASN A 181 8.55 2.96 17.09
C ASN A 181 8.47 4.33 16.37
N VAL A 182 7.92 4.34 15.16
CA VAL A 182 7.57 5.56 14.42
C VAL A 182 6.18 5.99 14.86
N GLU A 183 6.02 7.23 15.33
CA GLU A 183 4.74 7.76 15.83
C GLU A 183 4.13 6.81 16.89
N GLU A 184 4.94 6.40 17.88
CA GLU A 184 4.61 5.37 18.89
C GLU A 184 3.30 5.68 19.65
N ASP A 185 2.99 6.95 19.84
CA ASP A 185 1.79 7.44 20.51
C ASP A 185 0.48 7.13 19.76
N ILE A 186 0.53 7.00 18.43
CA ILE A 186 -0.66 6.78 17.59
C ILE A 186 -0.61 5.50 16.76
N ALA A 187 0.56 4.94 16.47
CA ALA A 187 0.71 3.81 15.55
C ALA A 187 -0.08 2.58 16.00
N GLU A 188 -0.11 2.30 17.31
CA GLU A 188 -0.88 1.20 17.88
C GLU A 188 -2.39 1.40 17.69
N GLU A 189 -2.89 2.59 18.03
CA GLU A 189 -4.30 2.93 17.95
C GLU A 189 -4.78 2.83 16.50
N ARG A 190 -4.00 3.40 15.56
CA ARG A 190 -4.33 3.38 14.13
C ARG A 190 -4.32 1.96 13.58
N LEU A 191 -3.30 1.17 13.90
CA LEU A 191 -3.23 -0.22 13.50
C LEU A 191 -4.44 -1.02 14.02
N GLN A 192 -4.79 -0.90 15.30
CA GLN A 192 -5.90 -1.64 15.89
C GLN A 192 -7.24 -1.26 15.24
N MET A 193 -7.47 0.04 15.03
CA MET A 193 -8.66 0.53 14.32
C MET A 193 -8.83 -0.11 12.93
N TRP A 194 -7.76 -0.22 12.15
CA TRP A 194 -7.84 -0.85 10.82
C TRP A 194 -8.01 -2.36 10.91
N ILE A 195 -7.39 -3.03 11.88
CA ILE A 195 -7.53 -4.46 12.12
C ILE A 195 -8.98 -4.84 12.49
N ASP A 196 -9.62 -4.05 13.34
CA ASP A 196 -11.00 -4.28 13.81
C ASP A 196 -12.02 -4.19 12.69
N ARG A 197 -11.77 -3.31 11.71
CA ARG A 197 -12.60 -3.14 10.50
C ARG A 197 -12.30 -4.21 9.45
N HIS A 198 -11.07 -4.71 9.40
CA HIS A 198 -10.62 -5.66 8.38
C HIS A 198 -11.32 -7.02 8.51
N GLY A 199 -12.03 -7.44 7.46
CA GLY A 199 -12.77 -8.71 7.39
C GLY A 199 -14.28 -8.57 7.51
N GLN A 200 -14.77 -7.35 7.74
CA GLN A 200 -16.17 -6.99 7.52
C GLN A 200 -16.36 -6.61 6.05
N GLN A 201 -17.60 -6.72 5.54
CA GLN A 201 -17.91 -6.25 4.19
C GLN A 201 -17.76 -4.72 4.15
N PRO A 202 -16.93 -4.16 3.24
CA PRO A 202 -16.72 -2.73 3.14
C PRO A 202 -18.01 -1.96 2.86
N THR A 203 -18.18 -0.83 3.53
CA THR A 203 -19.32 0.08 3.38
C THR A 203 -18.92 1.38 2.71
N SER A 204 -19.91 2.17 2.27
CA SER A 204 -19.66 3.53 1.76
C SER A 204 -18.96 4.47 2.77
N HIS A 205 -19.07 4.22 4.07
CA HIS A 205 -18.28 4.95 5.08
C HIS A 205 -16.81 4.53 5.03
N ASP A 206 -16.52 3.23 4.88
CA ASP A 206 -15.16 2.74 4.76
C ASP A 206 -14.43 3.32 3.55
N ALA A 207 -15.15 3.58 2.44
CA ALA A 207 -14.61 4.26 1.27
C ALA A 207 -14.11 5.69 1.56
N VAL A 208 -14.74 6.40 2.50
CA VAL A 208 -14.28 7.73 2.93
C VAL A 208 -13.15 7.58 3.95
N ASP A 209 -13.29 6.65 4.89
CA ASP A 209 -12.35 6.47 5.98
C ASP A 209 -10.96 6.05 5.46
N VAL A 210 -10.87 5.20 4.43
CA VAL A 210 -9.59 4.82 3.84
C VAL A 210 -8.87 6.01 3.20
N GLU A 211 -9.59 6.93 2.55
CA GLU A 211 -9.00 8.16 2.01
C GLU A 211 -8.44 9.05 3.11
N GLN A 212 -9.18 9.18 4.21
CA GLN A 212 -8.72 9.93 5.38
C GLN A 212 -7.48 9.27 6.00
N GLY A 213 -7.46 7.94 6.12
CA GLY A 213 -6.32 7.19 6.63
C GLY A 213 -5.07 7.36 5.77
N LEU A 214 -5.20 7.30 4.44
CA LEU A 214 -4.10 7.52 3.51
C LEU A 214 -3.59 8.97 3.56
N HIS A 215 -4.50 9.94 3.71
CA HIS A 215 -4.13 11.33 3.92
C HIS A 215 -3.36 11.52 5.23
N GLU A 216 -3.80 10.92 6.33
CA GLU A 216 -3.11 10.95 7.63
C GLU A 216 -1.69 10.36 7.52
N LEU A 217 -1.56 9.17 6.93
CA LEU A 217 -0.28 8.50 6.72
C LEU A 217 0.70 9.37 5.93
N ARG A 218 0.25 10.00 4.83
CA ARG A 218 1.06 10.93 4.04
C ARG A 218 1.41 12.20 4.81
N LYS A 219 0.45 12.77 5.55
CA LYS A 219 0.64 14.00 6.33
C LYS A 219 1.68 13.83 7.42
N LEU A 220 1.72 12.67 8.07
CA LEU A 220 2.71 12.32 9.09
C LEU A 220 4.04 11.89 8.48
N GLY A 221 4.12 11.68 7.17
CA GLY A 221 5.34 11.25 6.50
C GLY A 221 5.82 9.86 6.94
N ILE A 222 4.90 8.96 7.31
CA ILE A 222 5.22 7.64 7.88
C ILE A 222 6.21 6.86 7.00
N GLU A 223 5.98 6.82 5.68
CA GLU A 223 6.87 6.14 4.73
C GLU A 223 8.29 6.73 4.73
N GLN A 224 8.40 8.06 4.77
CA GLN A 224 9.68 8.75 4.81
C GLN A 224 10.43 8.47 6.11
N LEU A 225 9.73 8.55 7.26
CA LEU A 225 10.31 8.27 8.57
C LEU A 225 10.82 6.82 8.66
N LEU A 226 10.05 5.86 8.15
CA LEU A 226 10.43 4.45 8.08
C LEU A 226 11.68 4.24 7.22
N TRP A 227 11.75 4.89 6.06
CA TRP A 227 12.91 4.84 5.19
C TRP A 227 14.16 5.42 5.88
N GLU A 228 14.06 6.62 6.44
CA GLU A 228 15.17 7.31 7.11
C GLU A 228 15.71 6.48 8.29
N LEU A 229 14.83 5.88 9.10
CA LEU A 229 15.22 5.00 10.20
C LEU A 229 15.93 3.73 9.73
N SER A 230 15.44 3.09 8.66
CA SER A 230 16.12 1.95 8.03
C SER A 230 17.54 2.35 7.64
N ARG A 231 17.71 3.53 7.04
CA ARG A 231 19.04 4.03 6.64
C ARG A 231 19.95 4.34 7.81
N HIS A 232 19.42 4.90 8.88
CA HIS A 232 20.20 5.18 10.08
C HIS A 232 20.74 3.90 10.72
N LYS A 233 19.90 2.86 10.85
CA LYS A 233 20.29 1.55 11.40
C LYS A 233 21.42 0.89 10.59
N VAL A 234 21.37 0.95 9.26
CA VAL A 234 22.41 0.39 8.39
C VAL A 234 23.75 1.13 8.54
N ASN A 235 23.72 2.43 8.81
CA ASN A 235 24.95 3.20 9.02
C ASN A 235 25.59 2.89 10.38
N ILE A 236 24.79 2.83 11.45
CA ILE A 236 25.28 2.43 12.78
C ILE A 236 25.92 1.04 12.75
N ALA A 237 25.26 0.05 12.13
CA ALA A 237 25.79 -1.31 12.06
C ALA A 237 27.15 -1.38 11.34
N LYS A 238 27.36 -0.56 10.30
CA LYS A 238 28.66 -0.47 9.61
C LYS A 238 29.74 0.15 10.50
N ASP A 239 29.38 1.18 11.26
CA ASP A 239 30.34 1.85 12.15
C ASP A 239 30.76 0.91 13.30
N GLU A 240 29.85 0.09 13.81
CA GLU A 240 30.14 -0.97 14.80
C GLU A 240 31.06 -2.06 14.22
N GLU A 241 30.78 -2.58 13.01
CA GLU A 241 31.65 -3.56 12.34
C GLU A 241 33.08 -3.03 12.10
N VAL A 242 33.22 -1.76 11.70
CA VAL A 242 34.53 -1.11 11.51
C VAL A 242 35.27 -0.93 12.83
N ASN A 243 34.55 -0.65 13.92
CA ASN A 243 35.14 -0.50 15.25
C ASN A 243 35.61 -1.84 15.83
N ILE A 244 34.85 -2.93 15.64
CA ILE A 244 35.25 -4.28 16.03
C ILE A 244 36.49 -4.73 15.26
N ALA A 245 36.50 -4.56 13.92
CA ALA A 245 37.66 -4.92 13.09
C ALA A 245 38.94 -4.14 13.45
N LYS A 246 38.81 -2.92 14.00
CA LYS A 246 39.95 -2.13 14.49
C LYS A 246 40.43 -2.58 15.88
N GLY A 247 39.54 -3.02 16.76
CA GLY A 247 39.90 -3.56 18.08
C GLY A 247 40.66 -4.88 17.99
N ASP A 248 40.27 -5.77 17.08
CA ASP A 248 40.96 -7.05 16.87
C ASP A 248 42.37 -6.89 16.26
N LEU A 249 42.65 -5.76 15.60
CA LEU A 249 43.98 -5.43 15.07
C LEU A 249 44.92 -4.82 16.12
N SER A 250 44.40 -4.23 17.21
CA SER A 250 45.23 -3.64 18.26
C SER A 250 45.73 -4.66 19.30
N ASP A 251 45.05 -5.79 19.44
CA ASP A 251 45.41 -6.83 20.43
C ASP A 251 46.47 -7.83 19.94
N GLY A 252 46.97 -7.66 18.70
CA GLY A 252 47.93 -8.56 18.05
C GLY A 252 49.40 -8.11 18.06
N GLU A 253 49.73 -6.91 18.57
CA GLU A 253 51.09 -6.35 18.48
C GLU A 253 51.96 -6.52 19.74
N ASP A 254 51.46 -7.17 20.81
CA ASP A 254 52.18 -7.25 22.09
C ASP A 254 52.55 -8.70 22.50
N LEU A 255 53.22 -9.43 21.61
CA LEU A 255 53.95 -10.68 21.95
C LEU A 255 55.26 -10.77 21.16
N THR A 256 56.24 -9.95 21.54
CA THR A 256 57.68 -10.19 21.31
C THR A 256 58.30 -10.92 22.47
#